data_AF-A0A957YXN8-F1
#
_entry.id   AF-A0A957YXN8-F1
#
_cell.length_a   1.000
_cell.length_b   1.000
_cell.length_c   1.000
_cell.angle_alpha   90.00
_cell.angle_beta   90.00
_cell.angle_gamma   90.00
#
_symmetry.space_group_name_H-M   'P 1'
#
loop_
_entity.id
_entity.type
_entity.pdbx_description
1 polymer ?
#
loop_
_entity_poly.entity_id
_entity_poly.type
_entity_poly.pdbx_seq_one_letter_code
_entity_poly.pdbx_strand_id
1 'polypeptide(L)'
;AADRAKGNRLAELRRLLLGEAVPYVAPAQPLTYFDPSLNEPQQAAIGHALAAADVAIIHGPPGTGKTTAVVELIRQAVARGERVLACAPSNLAVDNLLEKLVAAPELKNGSVIRIGHPARVLPQLRDHTLEFLVDDHADMKLVRRLTKEAHALRTDAARFTRAKPLPGERQSKRAEARELLADAERLESQLVERLLSGAQVICSTLTGLDERFLGERHFALCVIDEAAQSTEPSSWIPLRYCQRVVLAGDHQQLPPTIVSRAAQEGGLGVSLMERLMGAAPQLARPLTVQYRMHHQIMAFPSQQLYGDALLAHHTVADHLLQDLPHVHATPLTATPLQLIDTAGADYSETVEEDGESRFNEQEARLVAR
;
A
#
# COMPACT_ATOMS: atom_id res chain seq x y z
N ALA A 1 -9.32 21.44 -13.53
CA ALA A 1 -9.03 20.90 -12.18
C ALA A 1 -8.65 21.99 -11.17
N ALA A 2 -7.87 23.03 -11.55
CA ALA A 2 -7.44 24.10 -10.64
C ALA A 2 -8.57 25.00 -10.07
N ASP A 3 -9.64 25.24 -10.84
CA ASP A 3 -10.74 26.13 -10.40
C ASP A 3 -11.76 25.49 -9.44
N ARG A 4 -11.68 24.18 -9.19
CA ARG A 4 -12.54 23.49 -8.20
C ARG A 4 -11.93 23.44 -6.79
N ALA A 5 -10.79 24.10 -6.56
CA ALA A 5 -9.98 23.98 -5.33
C ALA A 5 -9.96 25.26 -4.47
N LYS A 6 -11.09 25.99 -4.39
CA LYS A 6 -11.29 27.02 -3.37
C LYS A 6 -12.39 26.54 -2.42
N GLY A 7 -12.04 26.33 -1.15
CA GLY A 7 -12.99 26.01 -0.07
C GLY A 7 -13.31 24.52 0.14
N ASN A 8 -12.51 23.58 -0.38
CA ASN A 8 -12.67 22.15 -0.09
C ASN A 8 -11.45 21.60 0.68
N ARG A 9 -11.60 20.40 1.27
CA ARG A 9 -10.58 19.80 2.14
C ARG A 9 -9.23 19.57 1.44
N LEU A 10 -9.25 19.23 0.16
CA LEU A 10 -8.03 19.08 -0.63
C LEU A 10 -7.25 20.42 -0.73
N ALA A 11 -7.95 21.55 -0.84
CA ALA A 11 -7.31 22.86 -0.86
C ALA A 11 -6.63 23.18 0.49
N GLU A 12 -7.24 22.79 1.61
CA GLU A 12 -6.64 22.95 2.95
C GLU A 12 -5.40 22.08 3.10
N LEU A 13 -5.50 20.78 2.78
CA LEU A 13 -4.35 19.87 2.78
C LEU A 13 -3.24 20.38 1.87
N ARG A 14 -3.58 20.92 0.69
CA ARG A 14 -2.59 21.52 -0.20
C ARG A 14 -1.81 22.64 0.47
N ARG A 15 -2.50 23.59 1.10
CA ARG A 15 -1.84 24.71 1.79
C ARG A 15 -0.91 24.21 2.89
N LEU A 16 -1.34 23.23 3.67
CA LEU A 16 -0.54 22.64 4.75
C LEU A 16 0.69 21.91 4.21
N LEU A 17 0.51 21.02 3.22
CA LEU A 17 1.58 20.18 2.67
C LEU A 17 2.59 20.97 1.83
N LEU A 18 2.21 22.14 1.31
CA LEU A 18 3.12 23.08 0.63
C LEU A 18 3.75 24.12 1.58
N GLY A 19 3.48 24.03 2.88
CA GLY A 19 4.05 24.95 3.89
C GLY A 19 3.43 26.34 3.92
N GLU A 20 2.29 26.54 3.27
CA GLU A 20 1.52 27.79 3.31
C GLU A 20 0.70 27.95 4.61
N ALA A 21 0.65 26.90 5.44
CA ALA A 21 -0.01 26.86 6.74
C ALA A 21 0.70 25.87 7.68
N VAL A 22 0.53 26.07 9.00
CA VAL A 22 1.12 25.19 10.02
C VAL A 22 0.10 24.09 10.40
N PRO A 23 0.48 22.80 10.34
CA PRO A 23 -0.39 21.70 10.77
C PRO A 23 -0.73 21.77 12.25
N TYR A 24 -1.99 21.53 12.59
CA TYR A 24 -2.42 21.45 13.98
C TYR A 24 -2.20 20.04 14.52
N VAL A 25 -1.55 19.95 15.68
CA VAL A 25 -1.37 18.70 16.42
C VAL A 25 -2.26 18.76 17.66
N ALA A 26 -3.32 17.96 17.67
CA ALA A 26 -4.18 17.86 18.85
C ALA A 26 -3.46 17.07 19.97
N PRO A 27 -3.80 17.32 21.25
CA PRO A 27 -3.31 16.50 22.35
C PRO A 27 -3.77 15.04 22.19
N ALA A 28 -2.86 14.10 22.46
CA ALA A 28 -3.18 12.68 22.43
C ALA A 28 -4.23 12.33 23.49
N GLN A 29 -5.20 11.52 23.09
CA GLN A 29 -6.19 10.96 24.01
C GLN A 29 -5.71 9.59 24.52
N PRO A 30 -6.12 9.17 25.74
CA PRO A 30 -5.84 7.82 26.22
C PRO A 30 -6.40 6.78 25.25
N LEU A 31 -5.57 5.79 24.91
CA LEU A 31 -5.91 4.72 23.98
C LEU A 31 -5.68 3.36 24.63
N THR A 32 -6.58 2.42 24.36
CA THR A 32 -6.35 1.00 24.63
C THR A 32 -6.01 0.34 23.30
N TYR A 33 -4.78 -0.14 23.18
CA TYR A 33 -4.30 -0.79 21.97
C TYR A 33 -4.85 -2.22 21.86
N PHE A 34 -5.18 -2.64 20.65
CA PHE A 34 -5.64 -4.00 20.37
C PHE A 34 -4.49 -5.00 20.38
N ASP A 35 -3.31 -4.60 19.89
CA ASP A 35 -2.08 -5.39 20.01
C ASP A 35 -1.35 -5.05 21.33
N PRO A 36 -1.33 -5.98 22.31
CA PRO A 36 -0.68 -5.75 23.59
C PRO A 36 0.86 -5.83 23.50
N SER A 37 1.41 -6.29 22.38
CA SER A 37 2.86 -6.44 22.18
C SER A 37 3.56 -5.16 21.72
N LEU A 38 2.79 -4.11 21.42
CA LEU A 38 3.33 -2.83 20.95
C LEU A 38 4.24 -2.19 21.99
N ASN A 39 5.42 -1.78 21.56
CA ASN A 39 6.35 -1.02 22.40
C ASN A 39 5.94 0.47 22.51
N GLU A 40 6.54 1.16 23.47
CA GLU A 40 6.26 2.58 23.73
C GLU A 40 6.45 3.49 22.49
N PRO A 41 7.55 3.40 21.70
CA PRO A 41 7.68 4.18 20.46
C PRO A 41 6.55 3.96 19.46
N GLN A 42 6.10 2.72 19.27
CA GLN A 42 4.96 2.39 18.40
C GLN A 42 3.67 3.00 18.94
N GLN A 43 3.40 2.83 20.24
CA GLN A 43 2.21 3.39 20.89
C GLN A 43 2.17 4.92 20.75
N ALA A 44 3.30 5.60 21.00
CA ALA A 44 3.44 7.04 20.86
C ALA A 44 3.23 7.51 19.41
N ALA A 45 3.79 6.81 18.43
CA ALA A 45 3.61 7.12 17.01
C ALA A 45 2.15 6.95 16.57
N ILE A 46 1.48 5.88 16.99
CA ILE A 46 0.06 5.63 16.73
C ILE A 46 -0.81 6.70 17.39
N GLY A 47 -0.56 7.02 18.65
CA GLY A 47 -1.31 8.04 19.39
C GLY A 47 -1.19 9.43 18.74
N HIS A 48 0.03 9.81 18.33
CA HIS A 48 0.29 11.03 17.57
C HIS A 48 -0.45 11.03 16.22
N ALA A 49 -0.38 9.92 15.47
CA ALA A 49 -1.06 9.79 14.19
C ALA A 49 -2.58 9.86 14.31
N LEU A 50 -3.16 9.30 15.38
CA LEU A 50 -4.60 9.35 15.68
C LEU A 50 -5.09 10.72 16.18
N ALA A 51 -4.19 11.54 16.73
CA ALA A 51 -4.51 12.90 17.21
C ALA A 51 -4.29 13.97 16.14
N ALA A 52 -3.54 13.68 15.08
CA ALA A 52 -3.28 14.62 14.01
C ALA A 52 -4.56 15.00 13.27
N ALA A 53 -4.79 16.31 13.11
CA ALA A 53 -5.95 16.83 12.38
C ALA A 53 -5.79 16.74 10.86
N ASP A 54 -4.55 16.86 10.37
CA ASP A 54 -4.29 17.01 8.93
C ASP A 54 -3.28 15.98 8.41
N VAL A 55 -2.09 15.94 9.02
CA VAL A 55 -0.98 15.10 8.57
C VAL A 55 -0.17 14.60 9.76
N ALA A 56 0.26 13.33 9.72
CA ALA A 56 1.28 12.78 10.60
C ALA A 56 2.23 11.87 9.83
N ILE A 57 3.42 11.65 10.38
CA ILE A 57 4.43 10.76 9.82
C ILE A 57 4.84 9.72 10.85
N ILE A 58 4.74 8.43 10.47
CA ILE A 58 5.35 7.32 11.22
C ILE A 58 6.67 6.99 10.51
N HIS A 59 7.79 7.36 11.11
CA HIS A 59 9.11 7.04 10.58
C HIS A 59 9.54 5.68 11.11
N GLY A 60 9.59 4.67 10.24
CA GLY A 60 9.85 3.29 10.62
C GLY A 60 11.12 2.72 10.01
N PRO A 61 12.29 2.87 10.67
CA PRO A 61 13.55 2.23 10.31
C PRO A 61 13.45 0.69 10.14
N PRO A 62 14.46 0.03 9.54
CA PRO A 62 14.43 -1.41 9.29
C PRO A 62 14.14 -2.24 10.55
N GLY A 63 13.17 -3.14 10.45
CA GLY A 63 12.86 -4.09 11.54
C GLY A 63 12.05 -3.51 12.70
N THR A 64 11.64 -2.24 12.66
CA THR A 64 10.93 -1.57 13.78
C THR A 64 9.43 -1.86 13.87
N GLY A 65 8.90 -2.73 13.01
CA GLY A 65 7.48 -3.08 12.99
C GLY A 65 6.56 -1.99 12.43
N LYS A 66 7.05 -1.19 11.47
CA LYS A 66 6.28 -0.12 10.81
C LYS A 66 4.89 -0.55 10.35
N THR A 67 4.80 -1.63 9.58
CA THR A 67 3.53 -2.17 9.09
C THR A 67 2.63 -2.63 10.24
N THR A 68 3.18 -3.17 11.33
CA THR A 68 2.41 -3.51 12.54
C THR A 68 1.80 -2.25 13.17
N ALA A 69 2.58 -1.18 13.31
CA ALA A 69 2.08 0.10 13.83
C ALA A 69 1.01 0.73 12.91
N VAL A 70 1.20 0.66 11.60
CA VAL A 70 0.22 1.12 10.60
C VAL A 70 -1.08 0.32 10.70
N VAL A 71 -1.01 -1.00 10.81
CA VAL A 71 -2.19 -1.85 10.95
C VAL A 71 -2.94 -1.51 12.24
N GLU A 72 -2.24 -1.34 13.36
CA GLU A 72 -2.89 -0.92 14.61
C GLU A 72 -3.56 0.45 14.47
N LEU A 73 -2.89 1.43 13.84
CA LEU A 73 -3.48 2.74 13.55
C LEU A 73 -4.81 2.60 12.77
N ILE A 74 -4.85 1.75 11.74
CA ILE A 74 -6.05 1.51 10.94
C ILE A 74 -7.14 0.86 11.80
N ARG A 75 -6.80 -0.16 12.59
CA ARG A 75 -7.74 -0.85 13.51
C ARG A 75 -8.37 0.14 14.49
N GLN A 76 -7.57 1.01 15.09
CA GLN A 76 -8.02 2.06 16.00
C GLN A 76 -8.92 3.09 15.31
N ALA A 77 -8.58 3.52 14.10
CA ALA A 77 -9.42 4.44 13.31
C ALA A 77 -10.78 3.81 13.00
N VAL A 78 -10.81 2.55 12.54
CA VAL A 78 -12.06 1.83 12.25
C VAL A 78 -12.91 1.66 13.52
N ALA A 79 -12.29 1.36 14.66
CA ALA A 79 -13.00 1.27 15.95
C ALA A 79 -13.65 2.59 16.39
N ARG A 80 -13.10 3.74 15.95
CA ARG A 80 -13.71 5.07 16.12
C ARG A 80 -14.81 5.38 15.09
N GLY A 81 -15.15 4.43 14.22
CA GLY A 81 -16.12 4.61 13.14
C GLY A 81 -15.56 5.29 11.90
N GLU A 82 -14.24 5.45 11.80
CA GLU A 82 -13.61 6.07 10.62
C GLU A 82 -13.56 5.09 9.45
N ARG A 83 -13.88 5.58 8.25
CA ARG A 83 -13.57 4.87 7.00
C ARG A 83 -12.16 5.21 6.57
N VAL A 84 -11.39 4.18 6.22
CA VAL A 84 -9.95 4.28 5.97
C VAL A 84 -9.61 3.90 4.53
N LEU A 85 -8.77 4.71 3.89
CA LEU A 85 -8.12 4.41 2.63
C LEU A 85 -6.66 4.02 2.89
N ALA A 86 -6.33 2.74 2.78
CA ALA A 86 -4.98 2.22 2.98
C ALA A 86 -4.27 2.05 1.63
N CYS A 87 -3.16 2.75 1.43
CA CYS A 87 -2.44 2.79 0.17
C CYS A 87 -0.96 2.45 0.35
N ALA A 88 -0.34 1.99 -0.74
CA ALA A 88 1.11 1.84 -0.85
C ALA A 88 1.55 1.96 -2.33
N PRO A 89 2.84 2.20 -2.63
CA PRO A 89 3.32 2.32 -4.02
C PRO A 89 3.36 0.97 -4.77
N SER A 90 3.50 -0.17 -4.07
CA SER A 90 3.64 -1.50 -4.68
C SER A 90 2.52 -2.45 -4.27
N ASN A 91 2.19 -3.44 -5.11
CA ASN A 91 1.16 -4.44 -4.78
C ASN A 91 1.54 -5.25 -3.52
N LEU A 92 2.80 -5.67 -3.40
CA LEU A 92 3.27 -6.44 -2.25
C LEU A 92 3.10 -5.66 -0.93
N ALA A 93 3.38 -4.35 -0.93
CA ALA A 93 3.18 -3.53 0.26
C ALA A 93 1.69 -3.42 0.64
N VAL A 94 0.79 -3.27 -0.34
CA VAL A 94 -0.67 -3.28 -0.08
C VAL A 94 -1.13 -4.65 0.44
N ASP A 95 -0.60 -5.72 -0.12
CA ASP A 95 -0.96 -7.09 0.24
C ASP A 95 -0.47 -7.44 1.66
N ASN A 96 0.71 -6.96 2.08
CA ASN A 96 1.21 -7.08 3.45
C ASN A 96 0.31 -6.36 4.48
N LEU A 97 -0.24 -5.19 4.11
CA LEU A 97 -1.23 -4.50 4.92
C LEU A 97 -2.54 -5.30 4.97
N LEU A 98 -3.03 -5.73 3.80
CA LEU A 98 -4.27 -6.47 3.67
C LEU A 98 -4.26 -7.74 4.51
N GLU A 99 -3.20 -8.55 4.42
CA GLU A 99 -3.04 -9.81 5.15
C GLU A 99 -3.23 -9.62 6.66
N LYS A 100 -2.62 -8.58 7.24
CA LYS A 100 -2.74 -8.26 8.66
C LYS A 100 -4.11 -7.70 9.02
N LEU A 101 -4.73 -6.93 8.13
CA LEU A 101 -6.07 -6.36 8.36
C LEU A 101 -7.16 -7.42 8.30
N VAL A 102 -7.11 -8.35 7.35
CA VAL A 102 -8.12 -9.43 7.24
C VAL A 102 -8.01 -10.43 8.39
N ALA A 103 -6.83 -10.55 9.00
CA ALA A 103 -6.61 -11.37 10.19
C ALA A 103 -7.07 -10.68 11.51
N ALA A 104 -7.44 -9.40 11.48
CA ALA A 104 -7.84 -8.66 12.68
C ALA A 104 -9.25 -9.06 13.15
N PRO A 105 -9.44 -9.57 14.38
CA PRO A 105 -10.72 -10.12 14.84
C PRO A 105 -11.90 -9.14 14.83
N GLU A 106 -11.64 -7.85 15.03
CA GLU A 106 -12.65 -6.80 15.06
C GLU A 106 -13.10 -6.34 13.66
N LEU A 107 -12.33 -6.67 12.61
CA LEU A 107 -12.67 -6.38 11.23
C LEU A 107 -13.43 -7.58 10.65
N LYS A 108 -14.74 -7.44 10.50
CA LYS A 108 -15.60 -8.51 9.98
C LYS A 108 -15.25 -8.83 8.53
N ASN A 109 -15.52 -10.06 8.09
CA ASN A 109 -15.42 -10.45 6.68
C ASN A 109 -16.20 -9.46 5.79
N GLY A 110 -15.55 -8.99 4.72
CA GLY A 110 -16.09 -7.98 3.81
C GLY A 110 -15.89 -6.51 4.25
N SER A 111 -15.33 -6.25 5.44
CA SER A 111 -15.05 -4.88 5.90
C SER A 111 -13.78 -4.29 5.28
N VAL A 112 -12.90 -5.15 4.77
CA VAL A 112 -11.65 -4.78 4.12
C VAL A 112 -11.70 -5.26 2.67
N ILE A 113 -11.55 -4.34 1.72
CA ILE A 113 -11.61 -4.63 0.27
C ILE A 113 -10.34 -4.18 -0.42
N ARG A 114 -9.76 -5.03 -1.26
CA ARG A 114 -8.60 -4.75 -2.12
C ARG A 114 -9.05 -4.34 -3.52
N ILE A 115 -8.70 -3.12 -3.96
CA ILE A 115 -8.92 -2.65 -5.34
C ILE A 115 -7.64 -2.85 -6.16
N GLY A 116 -7.69 -3.78 -7.12
CA GLY A 116 -6.60 -4.04 -8.04
C GLY A 116 -6.78 -5.39 -8.71
N HIS A 117 -6.11 -5.58 -9.85
CA HIS A 117 -6.27 -6.78 -10.65
C HIS A 117 -5.80 -8.03 -9.86
N PRO A 118 -6.64 -9.09 -9.71
CA PRO A 118 -6.34 -10.27 -8.88
C PRO A 118 -5.04 -11.00 -9.25
N ALA A 119 -4.63 -10.96 -10.51
CA ALA A 119 -3.34 -11.52 -10.95
C ALA A 119 -2.10 -10.87 -10.31
N ARG A 120 -2.24 -9.66 -9.76
CA ARG A 120 -1.17 -8.92 -9.06
C ARG A 120 -1.30 -8.98 -7.54
N VAL A 121 -2.26 -9.75 -7.04
CA VAL A 121 -2.55 -9.94 -5.61
C VAL A 121 -2.08 -11.33 -5.18
N LEU A 122 -1.51 -11.43 -3.98
CA LEU A 122 -1.09 -12.70 -3.40
C LEU A 122 -2.25 -13.73 -3.42
N PRO A 123 -1.99 -15.01 -3.77
CA PRO A 123 -3.04 -16.00 -3.96
C PRO A 123 -4.02 -16.14 -2.78
N GLN A 124 -3.50 -16.09 -1.55
CA GLN A 124 -4.29 -16.22 -0.33
C GLN A 124 -5.15 -14.99 0.02
N LEU A 125 -5.04 -13.92 -0.76
CA LEU A 125 -5.71 -12.64 -0.53
C LEU A 125 -6.73 -12.28 -1.63
N ARG A 126 -6.87 -13.13 -2.65
CA ARG A 126 -7.69 -12.84 -3.84
C ARG A 126 -9.17 -12.75 -3.54
N ASP A 127 -9.64 -13.50 -2.56
CA ASP A 127 -11.02 -13.49 -2.06
C ASP A 127 -11.43 -12.15 -1.42
N HIS A 128 -10.46 -11.31 -1.07
CA HIS A 128 -10.68 -9.95 -0.57
C HIS A 128 -10.65 -8.88 -1.67
N THR A 129 -10.47 -9.26 -2.94
CA THR A 129 -10.47 -8.30 -4.06
C THR A 129 -11.87 -7.88 -4.46
N LEU A 130 -12.05 -6.62 -4.88
CA LEU A 130 -13.35 -6.12 -5.35
C LEU A 130 -13.91 -7.00 -6.49
N GLU A 131 -13.07 -7.37 -7.46
CA GLU A 131 -13.46 -8.20 -8.60
C GLU A 131 -14.00 -9.57 -8.14
N PHE A 132 -13.28 -10.24 -7.22
CA PHE A 132 -13.74 -11.52 -6.66
C PHE A 132 -15.04 -11.36 -5.87
N LEU A 133 -15.14 -10.35 -5.01
CA LEU A 133 -16.32 -10.11 -4.19
C LEU A 133 -17.56 -9.81 -5.03
N VAL A 134 -17.40 -9.11 -6.15
CA VAL A 134 -18.46 -8.92 -7.13
C VAL A 134 -18.82 -10.27 -7.73
N ASP A 135 -17.86 -11.00 -8.30
CA ASP A 135 -18.11 -12.24 -9.03
C ASP A 135 -18.73 -13.37 -8.19
N ASP A 136 -18.41 -13.43 -6.89
CA ASP A 136 -18.94 -14.41 -5.95
C ASP A 136 -20.32 -14.00 -5.37
N HIS A 137 -20.73 -12.74 -5.53
CA HIS A 137 -21.97 -12.25 -4.95
C HIS A 137 -23.22 -12.90 -5.57
N ALA A 138 -24.22 -13.19 -4.72
CA ALA A 138 -25.46 -13.85 -5.15
C ALA A 138 -26.19 -13.11 -6.29
N ASP A 139 -26.17 -11.77 -6.26
CA ASP A 139 -26.82 -10.92 -7.27
C ASP A 139 -26.18 -11.03 -8.66
N MET A 140 -24.92 -11.48 -8.77
CA MET A 140 -24.29 -11.71 -10.08
C MET A 140 -24.94 -12.83 -10.89
N LYS A 141 -25.72 -13.71 -10.25
CA LYS A 141 -26.54 -14.71 -10.97
C LYS A 141 -27.55 -14.06 -11.89
N LEU A 142 -28.16 -12.94 -11.47
CA LEU A 142 -29.11 -12.19 -12.29
C LEU A 142 -28.38 -11.43 -13.41
N VAL A 143 -27.28 -10.75 -13.09
CA VAL A 143 -26.44 -10.04 -14.07
C VAL A 143 -26.01 -10.98 -15.20
N ARG A 144 -25.45 -12.15 -14.86
CA ARG A 144 -25.04 -13.16 -15.85
C ARG A 144 -26.20 -13.66 -16.72
N ARG A 145 -27.41 -13.77 -16.17
CA ARG A 145 -28.61 -14.16 -16.92
C ARG A 145 -29.00 -13.10 -17.94
N LEU A 146 -29.14 -11.84 -17.50
CA LEU A 146 -29.50 -10.72 -18.38
C LEU A 146 -28.49 -10.55 -19.52
N THR A 147 -27.20 -10.61 -19.21
CA THR A 147 -26.12 -10.54 -20.21
C THR A 147 -26.23 -11.68 -21.22
N LYS A 148 -26.45 -12.92 -20.77
CA LYS A 148 -26.61 -14.09 -21.65
C LYS A 148 -27.83 -13.94 -22.58
N GLU A 149 -28.97 -13.50 -22.05
CA GLU A 149 -30.19 -13.25 -22.83
C GLU A 149 -29.98 -12.15 -23.88
N ALA A 150 -29.32 -11.05 -23.51
CA ALA A 150 -28.96 -9.99 -24.44
C ALA A 150 -28.05 -10.45 -25.58
N HIS A 151 -27.03 -11.26 -25.28
CA HIS A 151 -26.15 -11.82 -26.30
C HIS A 151 -26.88 -12.81 -27.24
N ALA A 152 -27.84 -13.58 -26.73
CA ALA A 152 -28.67 -14.44 -27.54
C ALA A 152 -29.54 -13.62 -28.51
N LEU A 153 -30.21 -12.57 -28.03
CA LEU A 153 -31.00 -11.66 -28.86
C LEU A 153 -30.15 -10.95 -29.94
N ARG A 154 -28.92 -10.52 -29.61
CA ARG A 154 -27.98 -9.93 -30.59
C ARG A 154 -27.60 -10.93 -31.68
N THR A 155 -27.30 -12.17 -31.29
CA THR A 155 -26.96 -13.25 -32.22
C THR A 155 -28.12 -13.57 -33.14
N ASP A 156 -29.33 -13.69 -32.59
CA ASP A 156 -30.55 -13.96 -33.36
C ASP A 156 -30.90 -12.82 -34.32
N ALA A 157 -30.72 -11.56 -33.89
CA ALA A 157 -30.92 -10.40 -34.76
C ALA A 157 -29.90 -10.33 -35.92
N ALA A 158 -28.70 -10.88 -35.73
CA ALA A 158 -27.64 -10.95 -36.75
C ALA A 158 -27.77 -12.18 -37.66
N ARG A 159 -28.50 -13.21 -37.24
CA ARG A 159 -28.65 -14.46 -37.99
C ARG A 159 -29.33 -14.23 -39.35
N PHE A 160 -28.76 -14.85 -40.38
CA PHE A 160 -29.36 -14.90 -41.71
C PHE A 160 -30.48 -15.97 -41.73
N THR A 161 -31.69 -15.56 -42.10
CA THR A 161 -32.85 -16.45 -42.22
C THR A 161 -33.33 -16.47 -43.67
N ARG A 162 -33.73 -17.65 -44.17
CA ARG A 162 -34.30 -17.80 -45.52
C ARG A 162 -35.63 -17.04 -45.69
N ALA A 163 -36.40 -16.92 -44.62
CA ALA A 163 -37.61 -16.10 -44.58
C ALA A 163 -37.25 -14.62 -44.33
N LYS A 164 -37.92 -13.71 -45.05
CA LYS A 164 -37.81 -12.26 -44.83
C LYS A 164 -38.35 -11.94 -43.43
N PRO A 165 -37.54 -11.39 -42.51
CA PRO A 165 -37.99 -11.03 -41.18
C PRO A 165 -39.12 -10.00 -41.26
N LEU A 166 -39.98 -9.96 -40.24
CA LEU A 166 -40.99 -8.92 -40.13
C LEU A 166 -40.31 -7.53 -40.10
N PRO A 167 -40.90 -6.50 -40.73
CA PRO A 167 -40.38 -5.14 -40.64
C PRO A 167 -40.17 -4.73 -39.17
N GLY A 168 -38.98 -4.24 -38.83
CA GLY A 168 -38.65 -3.80 -37.47
C GLY A 168 -38.28 -4.90 -36.47
N GLU A 169 -38.48 -6.19 -36.77
CA GLU A 169 -38.22 -7.29 -35.82
C GLU A 169 -36.76 -7.32 -35.33
N ARG A 170 -35.81 -7.17 -36.27
CA ARG A 170 -34.38 -7.10 -35.94
C ARG A 170 -34.02 -5.86 -35.14
N GLN A 171 -34.72 -4.75 -35.35
CA GLN A 171 -34.51 -3.51 -34.60
C GLN A 171 -35.04 -3.66 -33.17
N SER A 172 -36.21 -4.28 -33.00
CA SER A 172 -36.80 -4.58 -31.69
C SER A 172 -35.88 -5.48 -30.87
N LYS A 173 -35.42 -6.61 -31.41
CA LYS A 173 -34.47 -7.51 -30.73
C LYS A 173 -33.17 -6.82 -30.32
N ARG A 174 -32.66 -5.90 -31.16
CA ARG A 174 -31.47 -5.10 -30.83
C ARG A 174 -31.74 -4.07 -29.75
N ALA A 175 -32.94 -3.49 -29.70
CA ALA A 175 -33.35 -2.56 -28.65
C ALA A 175 -33.48 -3.29 -27.31
N GLU A 176 -34.18 -4.43 -27.29
CA GLU A 176 -34.33 -5.28 -26.11
C GLU A 176 -32.98 -5.78 -25.58
N ALA A 177 -32.08 -6.22 -26.46
CA ALA A 177 -30.73 -6.61 -26.05
C ALA A 177 -29.91 -5.44 -25.44
N ARG A 178 -30.12 -4.21 -25.92
CA ARG A 178 -29.48 -3.03 -25.34
C ARG A 178 -30.04 -2.71 -23.95
N GLU A 179 -31.35 -2.85 -23.78
CA GLU A 179 -32.02 -2.63 -22.50
C GLU A 179 -31.56 -3.65 -21.45
N LEU A 180 -31.50 -4.94 -21.81
CA LEU A 180 -30.99 -5.99 -20.93
C LEU A 180 -29.52 -5.78 -20.53
N LEU A 181 -28.67 -5.31 -21.44
CA LEU A 181 -27.28 -4.95 -21.11
C LEU A 181 -27.21 -3.76 -20.17
N ALA A 182 -28.02 -2.72 -20.40
CA ALA A 182 -28.08 -1.56 -19.52
C ALA A 182 -28.58 -1.94 -18.12
N ASP A 183 -29.54 -2.86 -18.02
CA ASP A 183 -30.03 -3.40 -16.76
C ASP A 183 -28.95 -4.22 -16.02
N ALA A 184 -28.21 -5.06 -16.75
CA ALA A 184 -27.09 -5.82 -16.19
C ALA A 184 -26.00 -4.90 -15.64
N GLU A 185 -25.57 -3.90 -16.43
CA GLU A 185 -24.57 -2.90 -16.02
C GLU A 185 -25.03 -2.10 -14.81
N ARG A 186 -26.31 -1.71 -14.76
CA ARG A 186 -26.90 -0.98 -13.62
C ARG A 186 -26.89 -1.82 -12.34
N LEU A 187 -27.28 -3.10 -12.42
CA LEU A 187 -27.29 -4.01 -11.27
C LEU A 187 -25.87 -4.27 -10.76
N GLU A 188 -24.92 -4.50 -11.66
CA GLU A 188 -23.51 -4.67 -11.31
C GLU A 188 -22.95 -3.41 -10.64
N SER A 189 -23.23 -2.23 -11.19
CA SER A 189 -22.81 -0.95 -10.60
C SER A 189 -23.40 -0.75 -9.20
N GLN A 190 -24.67 -1.10 -8.98
CA GLN A 190 -25.32 -1.03 -7.67
C GLN A 190 -24.72 -2.04 -6.66
N LEU A 191 -24.27 -3.20 -7.14
CA LEU A 191 -23.56 -4.16 -6.31
C LEU A 191 -22.19 -3.62 -5.88
N VAL A 192 -21.38 -3.14 -6.83
CA VAL A 192 -20.08 -2.52 -6.55
C VAL A 192 -20.24 -1.39 -5.54
N GLU A 193 -21.22 -0.52 -5.73
CA GLU A 193 -21.49 0.60 -4.83
C GLU A 193 -21.85 0.14 -3.41
N ARG A 194 -22.67 -0.92 -3.26
CA ARG A 194 -23.00 -1.48 -1.95
C ARG A 194 -21.79 -2.09 -1.26
N LEU A 195 -20.98 -2.87 -1.97
CA LEU A 195 -19.77 -3.50 -1.43
C LEU A 195 -18.78 -2.43 -0.93
N LEU A 196 -18.48 -1.46 -1.78
CA LEU A 196 -17.56 -0.38 -1.43
C LEU A 196 -18.10 0.53 -0.32
N SER A 197 -19.42 0.78 -0.27
CA SER A 197 -20.06 1.53 0.81
C SER A 197 -20.10 0.78 2.14
N GLY A 198 -20.18 -0.55 2.10
CA GLY A 198 -20.09 -1.41 3.28
C GLY A 198 -18.67 -1.55 3.84
N ALA A 199 -17.65 -1.32 3.02
CA ALA A 199 -16.26 -1.43 3.44
C ALA A 199 -15.84 -0.31 4.43
N GLN A 200 -15.20 -0.74 5.51
CA GLN A 200 -14.56 0.14 6.50
C GLN A 200 -13.14 0.52 6.06
N VAL A 201 -12.44 -0.40 5.38
CA VAL A 201 -11.10 -0.18 4.85
C VAL A 201 -11.04 -0.55 3.37
N ILE A 202 -10.50 0.35 2.55
CA ILE A 202 -10.20 0.07 1.14
C ILE A 202 -8.68 0.09 0.96
N CYS A 203 -8.13 -1.02 0.47
CA CYS A 203 -6.71 -1.22 0.20
C CYS A 203 -6.43 -1.09 -1.30
N SER A 204 -5.50 -0.22 -1.70
CA SER A 204 -5.15 -0.03 -3.12
C SER A 204 -3.71 0.41 -3.29
N THR A 205 -3.12 0.16 -4.47
CA THR A 205 -1.91 0.93 -4.83
C THR A 205 -2.28 2.40 -5.07
N LEU A 206 -1.31 3.31 -4.92
CA LEU A 206 -1.55 4.75 -5.17
C LEU A 206 -2.15 5.03 -6.55
N THR A 207 -1.68 4.33 -7.58
CA THR A 207 -2.15 4.46 -8.97
C THR A 207 -3.33 3.56 -9.31
N GLY A 208 -3.68 2.60 -8.46
CA GLY A 208 -4.84 1.72 -8.61
C GLY A 208 -6.16 2.40 -8.23
N LEU A 209 -6.10 3.61 -7.67
CA LEU A 209 -7.25 4.42 -7.29
C LEU A 209 -7.93 4.99 -8.55
N ASP A 210 -8.89 4.24 -9.07
CA ASP A 210 -9.71 4.66 -10.21
C ASP A 210 -10.93 5.47 -9.75
N GLU A 211 -11.20 6.58 -10.44
CA GLU A 211 -12.39 7.41 -10.21
C GLU A 211 -13.69 6.63 -10.45
N ARG A 212 -13.66 5.59 -11.29
CA ARG A 212 -14.81 4.68 -11.50
C ARG A 212 -15.22 3.94 -10.22
N PHE A 213 -14.27 3.61 -9.35
CA PHE A 213 -14.56 2.88 -8.11
C PHE A 213 -14.75 3.83 -6.93
N LEU A 214 -14.00 4.92 -6.90
CA LEU A 214 -13.98 5.83 -5.75
C LEU A 214 -14.97 6.98 -5.89
N GLY A 215 -15.37 7.39 -7.10
CA GLY A 215 -16.36 8.44 -7.33
C GLY A 215 -16.18 9.67 -6.42
N GLU A 216 -17.23 10.01 -5.68
CA GLU A 216 -17.24 11.09 -4.67
C GLU A 216 -17.04 10.58 -3.23
N ARG A 217 -16.45 9.39 -3.06
CA ARG A 217 -16.22 8.82 -1.73
C ARG A 217 -15.24 9.65 -0.95
N HIS A 218 -15.52 9.76 0.34
CA HIS A 218 -14.68 10.40 1.31
C HIS A 218 -14.31 9.45 2.45
N PHE A 219 -13.05 9.48 2.84
CA PHE A 219 -12.45 8.72 3.92
C PHE A 219 -12.02 9.70 5.01
N ALA A 220 -12.22 9.33 6.27
CA ALA A 220 -11.71 10.16 7.36
C ALA A 220 -10.18 10.12 7.36
N LEU A 221 -9.60 8.93 7.20
CA LEU A 221 -8.17 8.70 7.20
C LEU A 221 -7.69 8.09 5.89
N CYS A 222 -6.62 8.63 5.30
CA CYS A 222 -5.77 7.91 4.36
C CYS A 222 -4.46 7.54 5.05
N VAL A 223 -4.01 6.30 4.88
CA VAL A 223 -2.66 5.87 5.26
C VAL A 223 -1.89 5.50 4.01
N ILE A 224 -0.68 6.01 3.85
CA ILE A 224 0.25 5.61 2.78
C ILE A 224 1.44 4.91 3.43
N ASP A 225 1.50 3.58 3.33
CA ASP A 225 2.67 2.80 3.73
C ASP A 225 3.72 2.79 2.62
N GLU A 226 4.99 2.63 3.01
CA GLU A 226 6.16 2.86 2.15
C GLU A 226 6.12 4.19 1.39
N ALA A 227 5.62 5.26 2.05
CA ALA A 227 5.45 6.58 1.44
C ALA A 227 6.75 7.17 0.88
N ALA A 228 7.90 6.86 1.50
CA ALA A 228 9.22 7.28 1.04
C ALA A 228 9.61 6.72 -0.34
N GLN A 229 9.02 5.59 -0.75
CA GLN A 229 9.24 4.98 -2.06
C GLN A 229 8.29 5.51 -3.14
N SER A 230 7.39 6.43 -2.80
CA SER A 230 6.42 7.01 -3.73
C SER A 230 6.86 8.39 -4.21
N THR A 231 6.68 8.67 -5.50
CA THR A 231 6.87 10.03 -6.01
C THR A 231 5.81 10.94 -5.41
N GLU A 232 6.17 12.18 -5.09
CA GLU A 232 5.21 13.13 -4.52
C GLU A 232 3.91 13.25 -5.35
N PRO A 233 3.93 13.34 -6.70
CA PRO A 233 2.70 13.35 -7.50
C PRO A 233 1.78 12.15 -7.27
N SER A 234 2.35 10.95 -7.05
CA SER A 234 1.55 9.75 -6.78
C SER A 234 0.88 9.78 -5.42
N SER A 235 1.52 10.39 -4.41
CA SER A 235 0.95 10.57 -3.08
C SER A 235 -0.26 11.51 -3.08
N TRP A 236 -0.39 12.42 -4.07
CA TRP A 236 -1.55 13.31 -4.22
C TRP A 236 -2.83 12.61 -4.69
N ILE A 237 -2.72 11.43 -5.33
CA ILE A 237 -3.88 10.69 -5.83
C ILE A 237 -4.87 10.32 -4.72
N PRO A 238 -4.47 9.68 -3.60
CA PRO A 238 -5.40 9.40 -2.50
C PRO A 238 -5.86 10.65 -1.73
N LEU A 239 -5.07 11.72 -1.70
CA LEU A 239 -5.37 12.91 -0.89
C LEU A 239 -6.67 13.61 -1.28
N ARG A 240 -7.14 13.44 -2.52
CA ARG A 240 -8.43 13.98 -2.96
C ARG A 240 -9.64 13.32 -2.26
N TYR A 241 -9.45 12.15 -1.67
CA TYR A 241 -10.52 11.36 -1.07
C TYR A 241 -10.50 11.40 0.47
N CYS A 242 -9.51 12.00 1.13
CA CYS A 242 -9.38 11.91 2.59
C CYS A 242 -9.50 13.24 3.34
N GLN A 243 -9.89 13.17 4.62
CA GLN A 243 -9.82 14.31 5.53
C GLN A 243 -8.42 14.50 6.10
N ARG A 244 -7.73 13.43 6.51
CA ARG A 244 -6.35 13.50 7.01
C ARG A 244 -5.51 12.36 6.46
N VAL A 245 -4.20 12.56 6.42
CA VAL A 245 -3.24 11.60 5.89
C VAL A 245 -2.19 11.20 6.92
N VAL A 246 -1.84 9.92 6.96
CA VAL A 246 -0.67 9.43 7.69
C VAL A 246 0.30 8.82 6.68
N LEU A 247 1.52 9.34 6.65
CA LEU A 247 2.59 8.81 5.83
C LEU A 247 3.44 7.89 6.70
N ALA A 248 3.58 6.62 6.32
CA ALA A 248 4.46 5.68 6.97
C ALA A 248 5.55 5.27 6.00
N GLY A 249 6.80 5.32 6.42
CA GLY A 249 7.91 4.90 5.57
C GLY A 249 9.26 5.16 6.22
N ASP A 250 10.29 5.14 5.39
CA ASP A 250 11.65 5.48 5.80
C ASP A 250 12.39 6.17 4.66
N HIS A 251 12.61 7.48 4.82
CA HIS A 251 13.32 8.31 3.85
C HIS A 251 14.83 8.06 3.82
N GLN A 252 15.37 7.27 4.75
CA GLN A 252 16.77 6.84 4.76
C GLN A 252 16.98 5.54 3.95
N GLN A 253 15.90 4.93 3.44
CA GLN A 253 15.94 3.77 2.54
C GLN A 253 15.79 4.20 1.08
N LEU A 254 15.53 3.25 0.17
CA LEU A 254 15.45 3.50 -1.26
C LEU A 254 14.37 4.56 -1.59
N PRO A 255 14.72 5.61 -2.36
CA PRO A 255 13.75 6.57 -2.87
C PRO A 255 12.94 5.97 -4.03
N PRO A 256 11.95 6.70 -4.60
CA PRO A 256 11.26 6.27 -5.80
C PRO A 256 12.23 6.04 -6.96
N THR A 257 12.04 4.97 -7.73
CA THR A 257 12.90 4.67 -8.88
C THR A 257 12.56 5.59 -10.06
N ILE A 258 13.48 6.49 -10.41
CA ILE A 258 13.35 7.41 -11.55
C ILE A 258 14.35 7.05 -12.66
N VAL A 259 13.84 6.69 -13.84
CA VAL A 259 14.67 6.30 -14.99
C VAL A 259 15.40 7.50 -15.60
N SER A 260 14.74 8.66 -15.66
CA SER A 260 15.32 9.88 -16.24
C SER A 260 16.24 10.57 -15.23
N ARG A 261 17.54 10.62 -15.52
CA ARG A 261 18.53 11.34 -14.68
C ARG A 261 18.16 12.81 -14.50
N ALA A 262 17.75 13.49 -15.57
CA ALA A 262 17.32 14.89 -15.49
C ALA A 262 16.09 15.09 -14.57
N ALA A 263 15.16 14.13 -14.54
CA ALA A 263 14.02 14.19 -13.62
C ALA A 263 14.42 13.89 -12.17
N GLN A 264 15.35 12.95 -11.95
CA GLN A 264 15.93 12.66 -10.64
C GLN A 264 16.62 13.91 -10.07
N GLU A 265 17.50 14.54 -10.86
CA GLU A 265 18.19 15.79 -10.51
C GLU A 265 17.21 16.97 -10.32
N GLY A 266 16.11 16.97 -11.08
CA GLY A 266 15.01 17.92 -10.93
C GLY A 266 14.12 17.70 -9.70
N GLY A 267 14.45 16.72 -8.83
CA GLY A 267 13.77 16.49 -7.55
C GLY A 267 12.61 15.48 -7.59
N LEU A 268 12.36 14.79 -8.71
CA LEU A 268 11.28 13.78 -8.78
C LEU A 268 11.54 12.56 -7.87
N GLY A 269 12.80 12.34 -7.49
CA GLY A 269 13.20 11.34 -6.51
C GLY A 269 12.93 11.73 -5.05
N VAL A 270 12.55 12.97 -4.77
CA VAL A 270 12.18 13.41 -3.42
C VAL A 270 10.71 13.06 -3.18
N SER A 271 10.46 12.20 -2.20
CA SER A 271 9.09 11.81 -1.83
C SER A 271 8.38 12.91 -1.04
N LEU A 272 7.04 12.88 -1.01
CA LEU A 272 6.25 13.78 -0.15
C LEU A 272 6.66 13.64 1.32
N MET A 273 6.91 12.41 1.77
CA MET A 273 7.33 12.11 3.14
C MET A 273 8.69 12.76 3.45
N GLU A 274 9.69 12.54 2.60
CA GLU A 274 11.04 13.10 2.77
C GLU A 274 11.01 14.62 2.82
N ARG A 275 10.29 15.26 1.88
CA ARG A 275 10.15 16.72 1.85
C ARG A 275 9.53 17.26 3.15
N LEU A 276 8.47 16.62 3.66
CA LEU A 276 7.82 17.03 4.90
C LEU A 276 8.67 16.76 6.13
N MET A 277 9.47 15.69 6.15
CA MET A 277 10.41 15.44 7.25
C MET A 277 11.48 16.53 7.34
N GLY A 278 11.95 17.05 6.20
CA GLY A 278 12.85 18.20 6.16
C GLY A 278 12.19 19.52 6.55
N ALA A 279 10.97 19.78 6.08
CA ALA A 279 10.30 21.06 6.28
C ALA A 279 9.52 21.18 7.61
N ALA A 280 9.02 20.06 8.14
CA ALA A 280 8.16 20.00 9.32
C ALA A 280 8.43 18.72 10.15
N PRO A 281 9.64 18.56 10.71
CA PRO A 281 10.06 17.35 11.44
C PRO A 281 9.17 17.01 12.64
N GLN A 282 8.47 17.99 13.22
CA GLN A 282 7.53 17.79 14.31
C GLN A 282 6.34 16.89 13.95
N LEU A 283 6.06 16.70 12.65
CA LEU A 283 5.03 15.78 12.15
C LEU A 283 5.43 14.31 12.33
N ALA A 284 6.73 14.03 12.44
CA ALA A 284 7.26 12.68 12.49
C ALA A 284 7.40 12.15 13.92
N ARG A 285 7.09 10.86 14.08
CA ARG A 285 7.44 10.06 15.24
C ARG A 285 8.23 8.84 14.80
N PRO A 286 9.50 8.72 15.21
CA PRO A 286 10.34 7.58 14.86
C PRO A 286 10.03 6.37 15.72
N LEU A 287 10.07 5.19 15.11
CA LEU A 287 10.12 3.91 15.81
C LEU A 287 11.58 3.55 16.07
N THR A 288 11.93 3.19 17.30
CA THR A 288 13.34 3.01 17.68
C THR A 288 13.70 1.57 18.06
N VAL A 289 12.75 0.72 18.42
CA VAL A 289 13.02 -0.69 18.77
C VAL A 289 12.87 -1.57 17.53
N GLN A 290 13.93 -2.28 17.15
CA GLN A 290 13.97 -3.18 16.00
C GLN A 290 14.00 -4.67 16.41
N TYR A 291 13.34 -5.51 15.60
CA TYR A 291 13.09 -6.92 15.87
C TYR A 291 13.67 -7.84 14.78
N ARG A 292 14.73 -7.42 14.09
CA ARG A 292 15.32 -8.15 12.95
C ARG A 292 16.80 -8.46 13.12
N MET A 293 17.61 -7.45 13.40
CA MET A 293 19.07 -7.51 13.33
C MET A 293 19.69 -7.83 14.69
N HIS A 294 20.79 -8.58 14.67
CA HIS A 294 21.72 -8.66 15.81
C HIS A 294 22.25 -7.26 16.14
N HIS A 295 22.53 -6.95 17.41
CA HIS A 295 22.92 -5.61 17.83
C HIS A 295 24.18 -5.09 17.11
N GLN A 296 25.16 -5.96 16.86
CA GLN A 296 26.37 -5.62 16.08
C GLN A 296 26.08 -5.26 14.62
N ILE A 297 25.11 -5.92 13.98
CA ILE A 297 24.69 -5.59 12.61
C ILE A 297 23.93 -4.27 12.61
N MET A 298 23.05 -4.06 13.59
CA MET A 298 22.25 -2.84 13.75
C MET A 298 23.10 -1.60 14.06
N ALA A 299 24.22 -1.76 14.79
CA ALA A 299 25.05 -0.65 15.25
C ALA A 299 25.50 0.26 14.08
N PHE A 300 25.94 -0.32 12.96
CA PHE A 300 26.38 0.45 11.80
C PHE A 300 25.27 1.34 11.20
N PRO A 301 24.12 0.81 10.73
CA PRO A 301 23.05 1.66 10.19
C PRO A 301 22.48 2.61 11.24
N SER A 302 22.40 2.22 12.52
CA SER A 302 21.95 3.11 13.61
C SER A 302 22.78 4.39 13.67
N GLN A 303 24.10 4.24 13.71
CA GLN A 303 25.04 5.36 13.80
C GLN A 303 25.08 6.20 12.52
N GLN A 304 25.11 5.55 11.35
CA GLN A 304 25.29 6.25 10.08
C GLN A 304 24.03 6.97 9.58
N LEU A 305 22.85 6.43 9.88
CA LEU A 305 21.59 6.87 9.25
C LEU A 305 20.53 7.37 10.24
N TYR A 306 20.58 6.92 11.50
CA TYR A 306 19.51 7.15 12.47
C TYR A 306 19.98 7.82 13.76
N GLY A 307 21.14 8.48 13.75
CA GLY A 307 21.65 9.23 14.90
C GLY A 307 21.86 8.39 16.16
N ASP A 308 22.20 7.11 15.97
CA ASP A 308 22.37 6.10 17.01
C ASP A 308 21.10 5.81 17.86
N ALA A 309 19.91 6.09 17.30
CA ALA A 309 18.65 5.96 18.03
C ALA A 309 18.05 4.54 18.03
N LEU A 310 18.58 3.58 17.27
CA LEU A 310 18.00 2.24 17.18
C LEU A 310 18.41 1.35 18.35
N LEU A 311 17.45 0.59 18.87
CA LEU A 311 17.61 -0.37 19.94
C LEU A 311 17.21 -1.77 19.46
N ALA A 312 18.08 -2.76 19.67
CA ALA A 312 17.75 -4.15 19.36
C ALA A 312 16.86 -4.72 20.46
N HIS A 313 15.71 -5.28 20.07
CA HIS A 313 14.88 -6.02 21.01
C HIS A 313 15.63 -7.25 21.53
N HIS A 314 15.48 -7.58 22.81
CA HIS A 314 16.21 -8.68 23.46
C HIS A 314 16.07 -10.04 22.75
N THR A 315 14.96 -10.27 22.03
CA THR A 315 14.75 -11.51 21.25
C THR A 315 15.66 -11.65 20.03
N VAL A 316 16.25 -10.56 19.55
CA VAL A 316 17.13 -10.54 18.37
C VAL A 316 18.50 -9.95 18.67
N ALA A 317 18.69 -9.33 19.85
CA ALA A 317 19.89 -8.59 20.18
C ALA A 317 21.15 -9.45 20.03
N ASP A 318 21.09 -10.71 20.48
CA ASP A 318 22.24 -11.61 20.57
C ASP A 318 22.07 -12.90 19.75
N HIS A 319 21.08 -12.96 18.85
CA HIS A 319 20.80 -14.18 18.06
C HIS A 319 21.88 -14.46 17.01
N LEU A 320 22.30 -15.72 16.91
CA LEU A 320 23.30 -16.18 15.95
C LEU A 320 22.75 -17.32 15.10
N LEU A 321 23.39 -17.59 13.96
CA LEU A 321 22.99 -18.70 13.10
C LEU A 321 23.10 -20.05 13.81
N GLN A 322 24.10 -20.21 14.69
CA GLN A 322 24.27 -21.44 15.49
C GLN A 322 23.12 -21.72 16.47
N ASP A 323 22.27 -20.73 16.78
CA ASP A 323 21.12 -20.90 17.67
C ASP A 323 19.91 -21.52 16.93
N LEU A 324 19.96 -21.58 15.60
CA LEU A 324 18.92 -22.17 14.79
C LEU A 324 18.91 -23.70 14.90
N PRO A 325 17.72 -24.33 14.86
CA PRO A 325 17.63 -25.78 14.80
C PRO A 325 18.43 -26.34 13.62
N HIS A 326 19.19 -27.40 13.87
CA HIS A 326 19.99 -28.12 12.87
C HIS A 326 21.19 -27.34 12.28
N VAL A 327 21.59 -26.22 12.88
CA VAL A 327 22.82 -25.50 12.50
C VAL A 327 23.96 -25.86 13.45
N HIS A 328 25.11 -26.25 12.90
CA HIS A 328 26.29 -26.54 13.69
C HIS A 328 27.08 -25.26 13.99
N ALA A 329 27.70 -25.20 15.18
CA ALA A 329 28.60 -24.12 15.54
C ALA A 329 29.90 -24.20 14.70
N THR A 330 30.19 -23.12 13.98
CA THR A 330 31.36 -22.91 13.13
C THR A 330 31.77 -21.44 13.27
N PRO A 331 32.97 -21.03 12.83
CA PRO A 331 33.34 -19.61 12.82
C PRO A 331 32.33 -18.71 12.10
N LEU A 332 31.72 -19.20 11.01
CA LEU A 332 30.70 -18.50 10.23
C LEU A 332 29.35 -18.39 10.96
N THR A 333 28.98 -19.40 11.74
CA THR A 333 27.66 -19.44 12.40
C THR A 333 27.69 -18.88 13.82
N ALA A 334 28.88 -18.72 14.40
CA ALA A 334 29.12 -18.14 15.72
C ALA A 334 29.40 -16.64 15.69
N THR A 335 29.47 -16.02 14.51
CA THR A 335 29.69 -14.57 14.35
C THR A 335 28.54 -13.95 13.56
N PRO A 336 28.03 -12.77 13.96
CA PRO A 336 26.90 -12.14 13.28
C PRO A 336 27.33 -11.34 12.05
N LEU A 337 28.61 -11.00 11.92
CA LEU A 337 29.15 -10.22 10.82
C LEU A 337 30.54 -10.72 10.46
N GLN A 338 30.75 -11.02 9.19
CA GLN A 338 32.04 -11.33 8.61
C GLN A 338 32.20 -10.60 7.28
N LEU A 339 33.36 -9.97 7.09
CA LEU A 339 33.76 -9.36 5.83
C LEU A 339 34.86 -10.23 5.21
N ILE A 340 34.63 -10.73 4.00
CA ILE A 340 35.66 -11.41 3.20
C ILE A 340 36.12 -10.41 2.15
N ASP A 341 37.31 -9.85 2.37
CA ASP A 341 37.91 -8.89 1.45
C ASP A 341 38.50 -9.61 0.23
N THR A 342 38.02 -9.24 -0.96
CA THR A 342 38.49 -9.75 -2.27
C THR A 342 39.52 -8.81 -2.91
N ALA A 343 39.91 -7.72 -2.25
CA ALA A 343 40.95 -6.82 -2.73
C ALA A 343 42.27 -7.57 -2.96
N GLY A 344 42.81 -7.45 -4.17
CA GLY A 344 44.05 -8.13 -4.58
C GLY A 344 43.88 -9.62 -4.95
N ALA A 345 42.65 -10.14 -5.02
CA ALA A 345 42.37 -11.53 -5.41
C ALA A 345 42.11 -11.74 -6.92
N ASP A 346 42.30 -10.70 -7.75
CA ASP A 346 41.97 -10.69 -9.19
C ASP A 346 40.47 -10.95 -9.52
N TYR A 347 39.58 -10.64 -8.58
CA TYR A 347 38.12 -10.80 -8.75
C TYR A 347 37.54 -9.56 -9.42
N SER A 348 37.76 -9.44 -10.72
CA SER A 348 37.33 -8.25 -11.49
C SER A 348 35.87 -8.35 -11.92
N GLU A 349 35.18 -7.20 -11.92
CA GLU A 349 33.83 -7.08 -12.47
C GLU A 349 33.84 -7.19 -14.01
N THR A 350 32.80 -7.82 -14.55
CA THR A 350 32.50 -7.91 -15.98
C THR A 350 31.17 -7.21 -16.27
N VAL A 351 31.07 -6.52 -17.40
CA VAL A 351 29.82 -5.89 -17.86
C VAL A 351 29.06 -6.88 -18.73
N GLU A 352 27.74 -7.00 -18.54
CA GLU A 352 26.89 -7.85 -19.39
C GLU A 352 26.88 -7.35 -20.85
N GLU A 353 26.80 -8.28 -21.82
CA GLU A 353 26.82 -7.93 -23.26
C GLU A 353 25.60 -7.09 -23.69
N ASP A 354 24.44 -7.34 -23.08
CA ASP A 354 23.15 -6.73 -23.45
C ASP A 354 22.70 -5.59 -22.50
N GLY A 355 23.60 -5.06 -21.65
CA GLY A 355 23.21 -4.04 -20.67
C GLY A 355 24.35 -3.29 -19.99
N GLU A 356 24.00 -2.43 -19.04
CA GLU A 356 24.95 -1.72 -18.16
C GLU A 356 25.16 -2.44 -16.82
N SER A 357 24.53 -3.61 -16.65
CA SER A 357 24.66 -4.45 -15.45
C SER A 357 26.07 -5.02 -15.35
N ARG A 358 26.52 -5.28 -14.12
CA ARG A 358 27.84 -5.85 -13.82
C ARG A 358 27.69 -7.12 -13.01
N PHE A 359 28.61 -8.06 -13.21
CA PHE A 359 28.70 -9.29 -12.44
C PHE A 359 30.15 -9.64 -12.13
N ASN A 360 30.36 -10.46 -11.11
CA ASN A 360 31.67 -10.98 -10.71
C ASN A 360 31.54 -12.49 -10.48
N GLU A 361 32.05 -13.31 -11.41
CA GLU A 361 31.92 -14.77 -11.32
C GLU A 361 32.66 -15.34 -10.11
N GLN A 362 33.79 -14.74 -9.76
CA GLN A 362 34.65 -15.22 -8.68
C GLN A 362 33.98 -14.95 -7.33
N GLU A 363 33.38 -13.78 -7.13
CA GLU A 363 32.54 -13.50 -5.96
C GLU A 363 31.31 -14.42 -5.91
N ALA A 364 30.66 -14.69 -7.05
CA ALA A 364 29.54 -15.62 -7.10
C ALA A 364 29.96 -17.05 -6.67
N ARG A 365 31.15 -17.51 -7.10
CA ARG A 365 31.71 -18.79 -6.66
C ARG A 365 32.11 -18.78 -5.18
N LEU A 366 32.54 -17.64 -4.65
CA LEU A 366 32.84 -17.47 -3.23
C LEU A 366 31.56 -17.54 -2.38
N VAL A 367 30.47 -16.87 -2.79
CA VAL A 367 29.16 -16.90 -2.11
C VAL A 367 28.51 -18.29 -2.16
N ALA A 368 28.77 -19.06 -3.22
CA ALA A 368 28.25 -20.42 -3.36
C ALA A 368 28.97 -21.48 -2.50
N ARG A 369 30.13 -21.14 -1.93
CA ARG A 369 30.88 -22.01 -1.01
C ARG A 369 30.38 -21.83 0.42
#